data_AF-A0A935Y338-F1
#
_entry.id   AF-A0A935Y338-F1
#
_cell.length_a   1.000
_cell.length_b   1.000
_cell.length_c   1.000
_cell.angle_alpha   90.00
_cell.angle_beta   90.00
_cell.angle_gamma   90.00
#
_symmetry.space_group_name_H-M   'P 1'
#
loop_
_entity.id
_entity.type
_entity.pdbx_description
1 polymer ?
#
loop_
_entity_poly.entity_id
_entity_poly.type
_entity_poly.pdbx_seq_one_letter_code
_entity_poly.pdbx_strand_id
1 'polypeptide(L)'
;MISVPSIHAAVLQRFRSPGRPAITFALVVLVAIWATFAAYAIDLYRAIEEEAHEELYGSENVMRAHTSGVFRAANTMLSVVEHWLHDDMEQGSAHTLDTLGAMISHLQGTGDQLITVGLIDSDDNGFWRVNRGTILEEKVYLGDRDYVIALRDTAAGTRFIGAPIIGRKSGLRTVPLAIRVQPNALGVKYIVAYLTEDIFNNAFSHISRTLRPPSSELREMTGCSSSFGRQMTSIEAI
;
A
#
# COMPACT_ATOMS: atom_id res chain seq x y z
N MET A 1 58.91 86.15 10.13
CA MET A 1 57.49 85.71 10.16
C MET A 1 57.27 84.79 8.98
N ILE A 2 57.25 83.47 9.21
CA ILE A 2 57.06 82.45 8.17
C ILE A 2 55.72 81.78 8.49
N SER A 3 54.76 81.98 7.59
CA SER A 3 53.39 81.47 7.69
C SER A 3 53.37 79.99 7.27
N VAL A 4 53.05 79.10 8.21
CA VAL A 4 52.85 77.66 7.97
C VAL A 4 51.43 77.44 7.41
N PRO A 5 51.27 76.90 6.19
CA PRO A 5 49.95 76.58 5.66
C PRO A 5 49.40 75.31 6.32
N SER A 6 48.16 75.40 6.77
CA SER A 6 47.39 74.40 7.52
C SER A 6 47.15 73.11 6.74
N ILE A 7 47.73 72.00 7.21
CA ILE A 7 47.60 70.63 6.69
C ILE A 7 46.21 70.00 6.99
N HIS A 8 45.33 70.70 7.72
CA HIS A 8 44.07 70.13 8.22
C HIS A 8 42.92 70.00 7.19
N ALA A 9 43.04 70.53 5.96
CA ALA A 9 41.95 70.50 4.99
C ALA A 9 41.96 69.29 4.02
N ALA A 10 43.08 68.56 3.91
CA ALA A 10 43.24 67.53 2.86
C ALA A 10 42.80 66.11 3.27
N VAL A 11 42.48 65.87 4.55
CA VAL A 11 42.20 64.50 5.07
C VAL A 11 40.73 64.12 4.97
N LEU A 12 39.81 65.06 4.81
CA LEU A 12 38.36 64.78 4.78
C LEU A 12 37.79 64.47 3.38
N GLN A 13 38.57 64.60 2.31
CA GLN A 13 38.08 64.39 0.94
C GLN A 13 38.38 63.01 0.33
N ARG A 14 39.02 62.09 1.06
CA ARG A 14 39.44 60.79 0.50
C ARG A 14 38.49 59.61 0.74
N PHE A 15 37.31 59.84 1.33
CA PHE A 15 36.28 58.80 1.51
C PHE A 15 35.09 58.92 0.56
N ARG A 16 35.25 59.59 -0.59
CA ARG A 16 34.33 59.43 -1.72
C ARG A 16 34.81 58.25 -2.57
N SER A 17 34.69 57.04 -2.03
CA SER A 17 35.11 55.81 -2.73
C SER A 17 34.30 55.65 -4.03
N PRO A 18 34.91 55.74 -5.22
CA PRO A 18 34.21 55.60 -6.50
C PRO A 18 33.62 54.20 -6.75
N GLY A 19 33.75 53.26 -5.81
CA GLY A 19 33.22 51.89 -5.90
C GLY A 19 31.78 51.69 -5.44
N ARG A 20 31.12 52.67 -4.83
CA ARG A 20 29.72 52.52 -4.36
C ARG A 20 28.71 52.10 -5.43
N PRO A 21 28.66 52.70 -6.64
CA PRO A 21 27.71 52.27 -7.68
C PRO A 21 28.03 50.87 -8.23
N ALA A 22 29.32 50.48 -8.28
CA ALA A 22 29.73 49.17 -8.74
C ALA A 22 29.30 48.06 -7.75
N ILE A 23 29.43 48.31 -6.45
CA ILE A 23 28.99 47.35 -5.41
C ILE A 23 27.48 47.18 -5.44
N THR A 24 26.71 48.26 -5.57
CA THR A 24 25.24 48.16 -5.65
C THR A 24 24.81 47.39 -6.90
N PHE A 25 25.47 47.60 -8.04
CA PHE A 25 25.18 46.85 -9.26
C PHE A 25 25.48 45.35 -9.09
N ALA A 26 26.64 44.99 -8.54
CA ALA A 26 27.01 43.61 -8.28
C ALA A 26 26.02 42.89 -7.35
N LEU A 27 25.54 43.57 -6.30
CA LEU A 27 24.52 43.03 -5.39
C LEU A 27 23.18 42.80 -6.10
N VAL A 28 22.74 43.73 -6.95
CA VAL A 28 21.49 43.57 -7.73
C VAL A 28 21.58 42.37 -8.67
N VAL A 29 22.70 42.21 -9.38
CA VAL A 29 22.93 41.07 -10.27
C VAL A 29 22.94 39.76 -9.48
N LEU A 30 23.60 39.72 -8.33
CA LEU A 30 23.65 38.54 -7.48
C LEU A 30 22.24 38.15 -6.97
N VAL A 31 21.46 39.12 -6.50
CA VAL A 31 20.07 38.90 -6.07
C VAL A 31 19.22 38.40 -7.23
N ALA A 32 19.38 38.96 -8.44
CA ALA A 32 18.64 38.52 -9.62
C ALA A 32 18.94 37.05 -9.97
N ILE A 33 20.22 36.64 -9.94
CA ILE A 33 20.62 35.24 -10.20
C ILE A 33 19.99 34.29 -9.19
N TRP A 34 20.06 34.62 -7.90
CA TRP A 34 19.45 33.79 -6.85
C TRP A 34 17.93 33.74 -6.96
N ALA A 35 17.28 34.84 -7.30
CA ALA A 35 15.83 34.88 -7.52
C ALA A 35 15.41 33.98 -8.69
N THR A 36 16.16 33.98 -9.80
CA THR A 36 15.91 33.08 -10.92
C THR A 36 16.09 31.61 -10.52
N PHE A 37 17.15 31.29 -9.78
CA PHE A 37 17.38 29.92 -9.29
C PHE A 37 16.27 29.47 -8.33
N ALA A 38 15.85 30.34 -7.41
CA ALA A 38 14.75 30.06 -6.49
C ALA A 38 13.43 29.86 -7.23
N ALA A 39 13.13 30.69 -8.23
CA ALA A 39 11.93 30.53 -9.07
C ALA A 39 11.96 29.18 -9.80
N TYR A 40 13.08 28.84 -10.45
CA TYR A 40 13.25 27.55 -11.13
C TYR A 40 13.11 26.36 -10.18
N ALA A 41 13.70 26.45 -8.97
CA ALA A 41 13.57 25.42 -7.95
C ALA A 41 12.13 25.25 -7.45
N ILE A 42 11.38 26.34 -7.30
CA ILE A 42 9.96 26.31 -6.92
C ILE A 42 9.12 25.66 -8.02
N ASP A 43 9.36 26.00 -9.28
CA ASP A 43 8.62 25.41 -10.40
C ASP A 43 8.92 23.91 -10.52
N LEU A 44 10.19 23.51 -10.35
CA LEU A 44 10.58 22.10 -10.32
C LEU A 44 9.93 21.37 -9.15
N TYR A 45 9.88 21.99 -7.97
CA TYR A 45 9.24 21.40 -6.79
C TYR A 45 7.74 21.20 -7.00
N ARG A 46 7.06 22.18 -7.60
CA ARG A 46 5.62 22.08 -7.92
C ARG A 46 5.34 20.97 -8.93
N ALA A 47 6.17 20.83 -9.97
CA ALA A 47 6.02 19.75 -10.94
C ALA A 47 6.16 18.37 -10.28
N ILE A 48 7.15 18.20 -9.39
CA ILE A 48 7.34 16.96 -8.63
C ILE A 48 6.17 16.70 -7.67
N GLU A 49 5.64 17.75 -7.02
CA GLU A 49 4.51 17.61 -6.11
C GLU A 49 3.22 17.22 -6.84
N GLU A 50 2.95 17.79 -8.02
CA GLU A 50 1.81 17.42 -8.85
C GLU A 50 1.90 15.96 -9.33
N GLU A 51 3.07 15.54 -9.83
CA GLU A 51 3.31 14.15 -10.25
C GLU A 51 3.16 13.16 -9.08
N ALA A 52 3.75 13.48 -7.92
CA ALA A 52 3.61 12.63 -6.73
C ALA A 52 2.16 12.51 -6.25
N HIS A 53 1.35 13.57 -6.35
CA HIS A 53 -0.07 13.51 -6.02
C HIS A 53 -0.83 12.60 -6.98
N GLU A 54 -0.61 12.73 -8.30
CA GLU A 54 -1.27 11.87 -9.29
C GLU A 54 -0.93 10.39 -9.09
N GLU A 55 0.34 10.06 -8.79
CA GLU A 55 0.77 8.70 -8.49
C GLU A 55 0.15 8.13 -7.21
N LEU A 56 0.05 8.95 -6.15
CA LEU A 56 -0.59 8.55 -4.89
C LEU A 56 -2.09 8.26 -5.09
N TYR A 57 -2.81 9.11 -5.82
CA TYR A 57 -4.22 8.88 -6.15
C TYR A 57 -4.41 7.65 -7.05
N GLY A 58 -3.51 7.44 -8.02
CA GLY A 58 -3.51 6.23 -8.84
C GLY A 58 -3.34 4.97 -7.97
N SER A 59 -2.39 4.99 -7.04
CA SER A 59 -2.11 3.89 -6.13
C SER A 59 -3.27 3.59 -5.18
N GLU A 60 -3.92 4.63 -4.64
CA GLU A 60 -5.10 4.47 -3.78
C GLU A 60 -6.25 3.77 -4.54
N ASN A 61 -6.53 4.21 -5.77
CA ASN A 61 -7.57 3.63 -6.60
C ASN A 61 -7.31 2.15 -6.92
N VAL A 62 -6.06 1.79 -7.25
CA VAL A 62 -5.66 0.40 -7.49
C VAL A 62 -5.82 -0.44 -6.22
N MET A 63 -5.37 0.06 -5.06
CA MET A 63 -5.50 -0.66 -3.79
C MET A 63 -6.97 -0.84 -3.38
N ARG A 64 -7.81 0.17 -3.62
CA ARG A 64 -9.25 0.09 -3.37
C ARG A 64 -9.92 -0.94 -4.28
N ALA A 65 -9.58 -0.93 -5.57
CA ALA A 65 -10.09 -1.91 -6.53
C ALA A 65 -9.65 -3.34 -6.18
N HIS A 66 -8.37 -3.52 -5.84
CA HIS A 66 -7.83 -4.82 -5.41
C HIS A 66 -8.52 -5.33 -4.15
N THR A 67 -8.61 -4.49 -3.11
CA THR A 67 -9.30 -4.83 -1.85
C THR A 67 -10.75 -5.21 -2.10
N SER A 68 -11.47 -4.40 -2.90
CA SER A 68 -12.85 -4.72 -3.28
C SER A 68 -12.96 -6.04 -4.05
N GLY A 69 -11.99 -6.34 -4.93
CA GLY A 69 -11.93 -7.59 -5.68
C GLY A 69 -11.75 -8.80 -4.78
N VAL A 70 -10.84 -8.71 -3.81
CA VAL A 70 -10.60 -9.74 -2.79
C VAL A 70 -11.85 -10.02 -1.97
N PHE A 71 -12.50 -8.98 -1.42
CA PHE A 71 -13.73 -9.15 -0.65
C PHE A 71 -14.87 -9.70 -1.50
N ARG A 72 -14.97 -9.30 -2.77
CA ARG A 72 -15.97 -9.84 -3.70
C ARG A 72 -15.73 -11.33 -3.93
N ALA A 73 -14.48 -11.74 -4.22
CA ALA A 73 -14.12 -13.13 -4.41
C ALA A 73 -14.44 -13.99 -3.16
N ALA A 74 -14.09 -13.49 -1.97
CA ALA A 74 -14.40 -14.16 -0.71
C ALA A 74 -15.91 -14.31 -0.50
N ASN A 75 -16.70 -13.25 -0.74
CA ASN A 75 -18.15 -13.33 -0.67
C ASN A 75 -18.74 -14.33 -1.66
N THR A 76 -18.23 -14.36 -2.90
CA THR A 76 -18.66 -15.35 -3.90
C THR A 76 -18.36 -16.77 -3.43
N MET A 77 -17.17 -17.04 -2.89
CA MET A 77 -16.83 -18.36 -2.33
C MET A 77 -17.78 -18.76 -1.20
N LEU A 78 -18.04 -17.85 -0.25
CA LEU A 78 -18.97 -18.10 0.85
C LEU A 78 -20.39 -18.40 0.36
N SER A 79 -20.89 -17.65 -0.61
CA SER A 79 -22.22 -17.88 -1.20
C SER A 79 -22.30 -19.21 -1.95
N VAL A 80 -21.24 -19.62 -2.66
CA VAL A 80 -21.20 -20.93 -3.33
C VAL A 80 -21.25 -22.06 -2.30
N VAL A 81 -20.49 -21.96 -1.21
CA VAL A 81 -20.49 -22.95 -0.14
C VAL A 81 -21.84 -22.99 0.59
N GLU A 82 -22.43 -21.83 0.88
CA GLU A 82 -23.77 -21.73 1.48
C GLU A 82 -24.85 -22.36 0.59
N HIS A 83 -24.83 -22.06 -0.72
CA HIS A 83 -25.79 -22.62 -1.66
C HIS A 83 -25.65 -24.14 -1.77
N TRP A 84 -24.42 -24.64 -1.85
CA TRP A 84 -24.16 -26.08 -1.87
C TRP A 84 -24.67 -26.78 -0.59
N LEU A 85 -24.48 -26.16 0.59
CA LEU A 85 -25.03 -26.68 1.86
C LEU A 85 -26.55 -26.69 1.91
N HIS A 86 -27.19 -25.73 1.22
CA HIS A 86 -28.64 -25.63 1.16
C HIS A 86 -29.24 -26.65 0.19
N ASP A 87 -28.68 -26.76 -1.01
CA ASP A 87 -29.14 -27.68 -2.06
C ASP A 87 -29.06 -29.15 -1.62
N ASP A 88 -28.02 -29.51 -0.85
CA ASP A 88 -27.86 -30.87 -0.29
C ASP A 88 -29.05 -31.27 0.60
N MET A 89 -29.62 -30.32 1.36
CA MET A 89 -30.78 -30.60 2.19
C MET A 89 -32.04 -30.90 1.36
N GLU A 90 -32.25 -30.16 0.27
CA GLU A 90 -33.47 -30.28 -0.54
C GLU A 90 -33.49 -31.60 -1.31
N GLN A 91 -32.31 -32.07 -1.75
CA GLN A 91 -32.18 -33.26 -2.58
C GLN A 91 -32.06 -34.55 -1.78
N GLY A 92 -31.83 -34.46 -0.45
CA GLY A 92 -31.58 -35.63 0.40
C GLY A 92 -30.35 -36.42 -0.04
N SER A 93 -29.41 -35.75 -0.71
CA SER A 93 -28.17 -36.37 -1.17
C SER A 93 -27.29 -36.79 0.00
N ALA A 94 -26.58 -37.90 -0.16
CA ALA A 94 -25.62 -38.39 0.82
C ALA A 94 -24.26 -37.66 0.68
N HIS A 95 -24.26 -36.33 0.47
CA HIS A 95 -23.01 -35.60 0.44
C HIS A 95 -22.38 -35.63 1.84
N THR A 96 -21.08 -35.89 1.88
CA THR A 96 -20.32 -35.96 3.13
C THR A 96 -19.51 -34.67 3.32
N LEU A 97 -19.07 -34.44 4.55
CA LEU A 97 -18.08 -33.41 4.87
C LEU A 97 -16.83 -33.49 3.97
N ASP A 98 -16.42 -34.68 3.53
CA ASP A 98 -15.30 -34.85 2.59
C ASP A 98 -15.61 -34.32 1.19
N THR A 99 -16.83 -34.54 0.69
CA THR A 99 -17.24 -33.98 -0.63
C THR A 99 -17.28 -32.46 -0.60
N LEU A 100 -17.76 -31.88 0.52
CA LEU A 100 -17.70 -30.44 0.75
C LEU A 100 -16.25 -29.94 0.83
N GLY A 101 -15.40 -30.66 1.56
CA GLY A 101 -13.97 -30.36 1.65
C GLY A 101 -13.30 -30.35 0.29
N ALA A 102 -13.57 -31.34 -0.56
CA ALA A 102 -13.04 -31.41 -1.93
C ALA A 102 -13.51 -30.23 -2.79
N MET A 103 -14.78 -29.84 -2.70
CA MET A 103 -15.29 -28.64 -3.38
C MET A 103 -14.58 -27.37 -2.90
N ILE A 104 -14.46 -27.18 -1.59
CA ILE A 104 -13.74 -26.04 -0.99
C ILE A 104 -12.29 -26.01 -1.48
N SER A 105 -11.62 -27.17 -1.49
CA SER A 105 -10.25 -27.28 -1.99
C SER A 105 -10.14 -26.86 -3.47
N HIS A 106 -11.13 -27.23 -4.27
CA HIS A 106 -11.19 -26.84 -5.68
C HIS A 106 -11.40 -25.33 -5.85
N LEU A 107 -12.30 -24.72 -5.06
CA LEU A 107 -12.53 -23.27 -5.05
C LEU A 107 -11.30 -22.47 -4.62
N GLN A 108 -10.51 -23.02 -3.70
CA GLN A 108 -9.27 -22.41 -3.22
C GLN A 108 -8.10 -22.54 -4.22
N GLY A 109 -8.21 -23.48 -5.17
CA GLY A 109 -7.18 -23.76 -6.17
C GLY A 109 -5.91 -24.39 -5.60
N THR A 110 -4.97 -24.73 -6.49
CA THR A 110 -3.63 -25.26 -6.17
C THR A 110 -2.58 -24.18 -5.90
N GLY A 111 -2.97 -22.90 -5.93
CA GLY A 111 -2.07 -21.75 -5.76
C GLY A 111 -1.85 -21.32 -4.31
N ASP A 112 -1.00 -20.31 -4.13
CA ASP A 112 -0.73 -19.65 -2.84
C ASP A 112 -2.06 -19.21 -2.21
N GLN A 113 -2.44 -19.84 -1.09
CA GLN A 113 -3.80 -19.80 -0.53
C GLN A 113 -4.09 -18.48 0.18
N LEU A 114 -4.33 -17.42 -0.60
CA LEU A 114 -4.57 -16.08 -0.05
C LEU A 114 -5.93 -15.98 0.69
N ILE A 115 -6.89 -16.83 0.30
CA ILE A 115 -8.21 -16.97 0.93
C ILE A 115 -8.38 -18.40 1.43
N THR A 116 -8.51 -18.58 2.74
CA THR A 116 -8.79 -19.89 3.34
C THR A 116 -10.23 -19.99 3.80
N VAL A 117 -11.02 -20.97 3.32
CA VAL A 117 -12.37 -21.22 3.83
C VAL A 117 -12.31 -22.24 4.96
N GLY A 118 -12.97 -21.94 6.07
CA GLY A 118 -13.19 -22.84 7.20
C GLY A 118 -14.67 -22.98 7.51
N LEU A 119 -15.03 -24.13 8.06
CA LEU A 119 -16.38 -24.47 8.47
C LEU A 119 -16.42 -24.54 10.00
N ILE A 120 -17.53 -24.11 10.61
CA ILE A 120 -17.74 -24.18 12.06
C ILE A 120 -19.04 -24.93 12.31
N ASP A 121 -18.99 -25.97 13.16
CA ASP A 121 -20.15 -26.78 13.53
C ASP A 121 -21.10 -26.09 14.53
N SER A 122 -22.18 -26.79 14.88
CA SER A 122 -23.18 -26.33 15.85
C SER A 122 -22.63 -26.05 17.24
N ASP A 123 -21.54 -26.73 17.60
CA ASP A 123 -20.86 -26.67 18.90
C ASP A 123 -19.77 -25.58 18.92
N ASP A 124 -19.78 -24.69 17.92
CA ASP A 124 -18.81 -23.62 17.69
C ASP A 124 -17.37 -24.15 17.50
N ASN A 125 -17.19 -25.38 17.02
CA ASN A 125 -15.89 -25.94 16.67
C ASN A 125 -15.60 -25.82 15.18
N GLY A 126 -14.42 -25.29 14.85
CA GLY A 126 -13.92 -25.22 13.49
C GLY A 126 -13.39 -26.57 13.00
N PHE A 127 -13.83 -26.97 11.81
CA PHE A 127 -13.17 -27.99 11.01
C PHE A 127 -11.94 -27.37 10.36
N TRP A 128 -10.75 -27.70 10.86
CA TRP A 128 -9.54 -27.04 10.38
C TRP A 128 -8.88 -27.81 9.23
N ARG A 129 -8.75 -27.11 8.11
CA ARG A 129 -8.06 -27.49 6.87
C ARG A 129 -8.59 -28.71 6.14
N VAL A 130 -8.82 -28.46 4.86
CA VAL A 130 -8.87 -29.49 3.85
C VAL A 130 -7.45 -29.65 3.27
N ASN A 131 -6.66 -30.57 3.82
CA ASN A 131 -5.40 -30.93 3.15
C ASN A 131 -5.71 -32.07 2.18
N ARG A 132 -5.57 -31.84 0.87
CA ARG A 132 -5.90 -32.81 -0.19
C ARG A 132 -7.35 -33.34 -0.15
N GLY A 133 -8.33 -32.48 0.11
CA GLY A 133 -9.74 -32.88 0.08
C GLY A 133 -10.29 -33.51 1.38
N THR A 134 -9.47 -33.81 2.39
CA THR A 134 -9.93 -34.43 3.64
C THR A 134 -10.05 -33.42 4.77
N ILE A 135 -11.21 -33.40 5.44
CA ILE A 135 -11.38 -32.61 6.66
C ILE A 135 -10.67 -33.32 7.81
N LEU A 136 -9.73 -32.63 8.47
CA LEU A 136 -9.06 -33.20 9.64
C LEU A 136 -10.05 -33.29 10.82
N GLU A 137 -10.00 -34.41 11.56
CA GLU A 137 -10.85 -34.65 12.74
C GLU A 137 -10.56 -33.69 13.90
N GLU A 138 -9.42 -32.98 13.88
CA GLU A 138 -9.03 -32.10 14.96
C GLU A 138 -9.90 -30.83 15.00
N LYS A 139 -10.89 -30.86 15.89
CA LYS A 139 -11.80 -29.75 16.17
C LYS A 139 -11.13 -28.68 17.01
N VAL A 140 -11.29 -27.42 16.60
CA VAL A 140 -10.79 -26.25 17.35
C VAL A 140 -11.95 -25.40 17.79
N TYR A 141 -12.09 -25.17 19.09
CA TYR A 141 -13.13 -24.26 19.58
C TYR A 141 -12.90 -22.83 19.06
N LEU A 142 -13.94 -22.23 18.48
CA LEU A 142 -13.95 -20.86 17.93
C LEU A 142 -15.11 -20.01 18.49
N GLY A 143 -15.90 -20.53 19.43
CA GLY A 143 -17.08 -19.83 19.98
C GLY A 143 -16.78 -18.57 20.79
N ASP A 144 -15.51 -18.31 21.10
CA ASP A 144 -15.00 -17.09 21.73
C ASP A 144 -14.49 -16.05 20.71
N ARG A 145 -14.55 -16.35 19.41
CA ARG A 145 -14.15 -15.40 18.36
C ARG A 145 -15.22 -14.35 18.12
N ASP A 146 -14.77 -13.13 17.83
CA ASP A 146 -15.62 -11.96 17.57
C ASP A 146 -16.68 -12.23 16.50
N TYR A 147 -16.30 -12.86 15.40
CA TYR A 147 -17.20 -13.19 14.31
C TYR A 147 -18.23 -14.27 14.65
N VAL A 148 -17.92 -15.20 15.57
CA VAL A 148 -18.91 -16.18 16.05
C VAL A 148 -19.88 -15.52 17.01
N ILE A 149 -19.37 -14.71 17.94
CA ILE A 149 -20.18 -13.95 18.89
C ILE A 149 -21.14 -13.00 18.14
N ALA A 150 -20.63 -12.27 17.15
CA ALA A 150 -21.42 -11.32 16.37
C ALA A 150 -22.53 -11.98 15.55
N LEU A 151 -22.34 -13.23 15.11
CA LEU A 151 -23.30 -13.98 14.31
C LEU A 151 -24.20 -14.93 15.13
N ARG A 152 -24.00 -15.03 16.45
CA ARG A 152 -24.71 -16.00 17.30
C ARG A 152 -26.23 -15.84 17.28
N ASP A 153 -26.70 -14.60 17.30
CA ASP A 153 -28.12 -14.27 17.43
C ASP A 153 -28.70 -13.58 16.19
N THR A 154 -28.01 -13.67 15.04
CA THR A 154 -28.43 -13.05 13.77
C THR A 154 -29.23 -14.00 12.88
N ALA A 155 -29.95 -13.50 11.87
CA ALA A 155 -30.59 -14.39 10.89
C ALA A 155 -29.55 -15.17 10.05
N ALA A 156 -29.93 -16.33 9.49
CA ALA A 156 -29.14 -17.00 8.46
C ALA A 156 -28.96 -16.08 7.24
N GLY A 157 -27.84 -16.22 6.54
CA GLY A 157 -27.38 -15.32 5.48
C GLY A 157 -26.71 -14.03 5.98
N THR A 158 -26.75 -13.74 7.29
CA THR A 158 -26.05 -12.57 7.85
C THR A 158 -24.55 -12.75 7.74
N ARG A 159 -23.88 -11.73 7.20
CA ARG A 159 -22.42 -11.68 7.05
C ARG A 159 -21.78 -10.74 8.06
N PHE A 160 -20.56 -11.05 8.47
CA PHE A 160 -19.77 -10.24 9.38
C PHE A 160 -18.30 -10.19 8.95
N ILE A 161 -17.69 -9.01 9.00
CA ILE A 161 -16.25 -8.82 8.78
C ILE A 161 -15.64 -8.51 10.15
N GLY A 162 -14.79 -9.41 10.64
CA GLY A 162 -14.11 -9.24 11.92
C GLY A 162 -12.83 -8.43 11.82
N ALA A 163 -12.29 -8.08 12.99
CA ALA A 163 -10.98 -7.42 13.06
C ALA A 163 -9.86 -8.39 12.64
N PRO A 164 -8.68 -7.89 12.24
CA PRO A 164 -7.53 -8.75 12.01
C PRO A 164 -7.17 -9.57 13.26
N ILE A 165 -7.09 -10.89 13.11
CA ILE A 165 -6.78 -11.84 14.18
C ILE A 165 -5.63 -12.77 13.78
N ILE A 166 -5.00 -13.40 14.77
CA ILE A 166 -4.08 -14.51 14.53
C ILE A 166 -4.89 -15.81 14.52
N GLY A 167 -4.81 -16.57 13.42
CA GLY A 167 -5.44 -17.88 13.29
C GLY A 167 -4.86 -18.88 14.29
N ARG A 168 -5.71 -19.63 15.02
CA ARG A 168 -5.24 -20.55 16.09
C ARG A 168 -4.33 -21.64 15.58
N LYS A 169 -4.57 -22.08 14.35
CA LYS A 169 -3.89 -23.21 13.74
C LYS A 169 -2.87 -22.80 12.68
N SER A 170 -3.17 -21.78 11.88
CA SER A 170 -2.21 -21.25 10.90
C SER A 170 -1.11 -20.42 11.55
N GLY A 171 -1.38 -19.76 12.68
CA GLY A 171 -0.50 -18.72 13.23
C GLY A 171 -0.41 -17.47 12.36
N LEU A 172 -1.14 -17.42 11.24
CA LEU A 172 -1.14 -16.31 10.30
C LEU A 172 -2.11 -15.23 10.75
N ARG A 173 -1.76 -13.97 10.48
CA ARG A 173 -2.65 -12.84 10.68
C ARG A 173 -3.64 -12.77 9.51
N THR A 174 -4.92 -12.80 9.84
CA THR A 174 -6.01 -12.90 8.86
C THR A 174 -7.18 -12.01 9.23
N VAL A 175 -7.89 -11.51 8.22
CA VAL A 175 -9.19 -10.84 8.39
C VAL A 175 -10.30 -11.86 8.13
N PRO A 176 -11.14 -12.18 9.13
CA PRO A 176 -12.21 -13.15 8.95
C PRO A 176 -13.45 -12.48 8.33
N LEU A 177 -13.95 -13.06 7.24
CA LEU A 177 -15.28 -12.77 6.69
C LEU A 177 -16.15 -14.00 6.96
N ALA A 178 -17.12 -13.88 7.86
CA ALA A 178 -17.97 -14.97 8.29
C ALA A 178 -19.41 -14.79 7.80
N ILE A 179 -20.11 -15.91 7.62
CA ILE A 179 -21.55 -15.95 7.34
C ILE A 179 -22.23 -16.99 8.23
N ARG A 180 -23.41 -16.66 8.76
CA ARG A 180 -24.29 -17.62 9.43
C ARG A 180 -25.07 -18.38 8.36
N VAL A 181 -24.90 -19.70 8.30
CA VAL A 181 -25.63 -20.52 7.32
C VAL A 181 -26.99 -20.95 7.85
N GLN A 182 -27.86 -21.38 6.94
CA GLN A 182 -29.09 -22.07 7.31
C GLN A 182 -28.75 -23.43 7.97
N PRO A 183 -29.61 -23.93 8.88
CA PRO A 183 -29.46 -25.27 9.43
C PRO A 183 -29.33 -26.28 8.29
N ASN A 184 -28.38 -27.22 8.35
CA ASN A 184 -28.11 -28.21 7.30
C ASN A 184 -27.75 -29.58 7.89
N ALA A 185 -27.83 -30.62 7.06
CA ALA A 185 -27.58 -32.01 7.47
C ALA A 185 -26.15 -32.25 7.97
N LEU A 186 -25.19 -31.44 7.51
CA LEU A 186 -23.77 -31.53 7.92
C LEU A 186 -23.48 -30.82 9.25
N GLY A 187 -24.47 -30.19 9.88
CA GLY A 187 -24.31 -29.50 11.16
C GLY A 187 -23.41 -28.27 11.10
N VAL A 188 -23.15 -27.73 9.90
CA VAL A 188 -22.37 -26.50 9.74
C VAL A 188 -23.23 -25.32 10.16
N LYS A 189 -22.74 -24.49 11.07
CA LYS A 189 -23.43 -23.30 11.60
C LYS A 189 -22.86 -22.00 11.04
N TYR A 190 -21.55 -21.96 10.78
CA TYR A 190 -20.89 -20.82 10.16
C TYR A 190 -19.90 -21.24 9.08
N ILE A 191 -19.75 -20.42 8.05
CA ILE A 191 -18.63 -20.50 7.10
C ILE A 191 -17.80 -19.24 7.30
N VAL A 192 -16.47 -19.39 7.29
CA VAL A 192 -15.53 -18.27 7.46
C VAL A 192 -14.48 -18.30 6.36
N ALA A 193 -14.32 -17.19 5.65
CA ALA A 193 -13.20 -16.94 4.76
C ALA A 193 -12.14 -16.13 5.52
N TYR A 194 -10.96 -16.71 5.69
CA TYR A 194 -9.79 -16.08 6.29
C TYR A 194 -8.93 -15.47 5.18
N LEU A 195 -8.91 -14.13 5.13
CA LEU A 195 -8.08 -13.37 4.20
C LEU A 195 -6.72 -13.14 4.85
N THR A 196 -5.65 -13.74 4.31
CA THR A 196 -4.29 -13.55 4.84
C THR A 196 -3.80 -12.12 4.61
N GLU A 197 -3.01 -11.55 5.52
CA GLU A 197 -2.45 -10.20 5.30
C GLU A 197 -1.54 -10.13 4.06
N ASP A 198 -0.94 -11.26 3.67
CA ASP A 198 -0.11 -11.38 2.48
C ASP A 198 -0.86 -11.05 1.19
N ILE A 199 -2.19 -11.24 1.15
CA ILE A 199 -3.03 -10.83 0.00
C ILE A 199 -3.01 -9.32 -0.25
N PHE A 200 -2.83 -8.55 0.82
CA PHE A 200 -2.78 -7.09 0.78
C PHE A 200 -1.34 -6.60 0.58
N ASN A 201 -0.37 -7.26 1.23
CA ASN A 201 1.05 -6.91 1.12
C ASN A 201 1.61 -7.17 -0.29
N ASN A 202 1.20 -8.26 -0.93
CA ASN A 202 1.66 -8.59 -2.28
C ASN A 202 1.24 -7.52 -3.29
N ALA A 203 0.02 -6.99 -3.21
CA ALA A 203 -0.43 -5.90 -4.06
C ALA A 203 0.41 -4.63 -3.88
N PHE A 204 0.77 -4.30 -2.63
CA PHE A 204 1.63 -3.16 -2.34
C PHE A 204 3.04 -3.34 -2.93
N SER A 205 3.59 -4.55 -2.84
CA SER A 205 4.93 -4.86 -3.38
C SER A 205 5.00 -4.65 -4.90
N HIS A 206 3.92 -4.96 -5.63
CA HIS A 206 3.85 -4.74 -7.06
C HIS A 206 3.82 -3.25 -7.42
N ILE A 207 3.03 -2.45 -6.71
CA ILE A 207 2.97 -1.00 -6.92
C ILE A 207 4.34 -0.36 -6.63
N SER A 208 4.96 -0.71 -5.49
CA SER A 208 6.25 -0.15 -5.10
C SER A 208 7.40 -0.47 -6.07
N ARG A 209 7.34 -1.60 -6.78
CA ARG A 209 8.31 -1.94 -7.82
C ARG A 209 8.11 -1.11 -9.09
N THR A 210 6.87 -0.83 -9.46
CA THR A 210 6.54 -0.01 -10.63
C THR A 210 6.92 1.46 -10.42
N LEU A 211 6.77 1.98 -9.20
CA LEU A 211 7.11 3.37 -8.86
C LEU A 211 8.61 3.62 -8.67
N ARG A 212 9.46 2.58 -8.73
CA ARG A 212 10.91 2.76 -8.66
C ARG A 212 11.42 3.12 -10.06
N PRO A 213 11.93 4.34 -10.31
CA PRO A 213 12.44 4.69 -11.63
C PRO A 213 13.52 3.70 -12.02
N PRO A 214 13.56 3.24 -13.29
CA PRO A 214 14.55 2.29 -13.74
C PRO A 214 15.93 2.89 -13.51
N SER A 215 16.74 2.23 -12.69
CA SER A 215 18.08 2.71 -12.30
C SER A 215 19.03 3.01 -13.48
N SER A 216 18.67 2.58 -14.69
CA SER A 216 19.35 2.93 -15.94
C SER A 216 19.17 4.41 -16.33
N GLU A 217 18.02 5.05 -16.06
CA GLU A 217 17.78 6.45 -16.45
C GLU A 217 18.52 7.44 -15.54
N LEU A 218 18.70 7.11 -14.26
CA LEU A 218 19.51 7.91 -13.33
C LEU A 218 21.01 7.96 -13.73
N ARG A 219 21.49 6.96 -14.50
CA ARG A 219 22.85 6.99 -15.07
C ARG A 219 22.98 7.89 -16.30
N GLU A 220 21.93 8.07 -17.09
CA GLU A 220 21.96 8.99 -18.24
C GLU A 220 21.84 10.45 -17.82
N MET A 221 21.00 10.76 -16.81
CA MET A 221 20.88 12.13 -16.31
C MET A 221 22.14 12.63 -15.58
N THR A 222 22.89 11.74 -14.92
CA THR A 222 24.19 12.09 -14.31
C THR A 222 25.34 12.15 -15.32
N GLY A 223 25.24 11.46 -16.46
CA GLY A 223 26.23 11.49 -17.53
C GLY A 223 26.32 12.84 -18.26
N CYS A 224 25.21 13.56 -18.40
CA CYS A 224 25.17 14.83 -19.15
C CYS A 224 25.84 16.00 -18.40
N SER A 225 25.97 15.92 -17.07
CA SER A 225 26.66 16.94 -16.25
C SER A 225 28.19 16.94 -16.46
N SER A 226 28.78 15.83 -16.90
CA SER A 226 30.23 15.70 -17.07
C SER A 226 30.80 16.35 -18.34
N SER A 227 29.96 16.76 -19.30
CA SER A 227 30.41 17.43 -20.54
C SER A 227 30.51 18.96 -20.38
N PHE A 228 29.79 19.56 -19.43
CA PHE A 228 29.80 21.01 -19.22
C PHE A 228 31.08 21.50 -18.52
N GLY A 229 31.71 20.67 -17.69
CA GLY A 229 32.99 20.99 -17.05
C GLY A 229 34.20 20.97 -17.99
N ARG A 230 34.07 20.45 -19.21
CA ARG A 230 35.20 20.30 -20.15
C ARG A 230 35.32 21.44 -21.18
N GLN A 231 34.33 22.34 -21.27
CA GLN A 231 34.42 23.52 -22.15
C GLN A 231 34.90 24.81 -21.47
N MET A 232 34.98 24.86 -20.14
CA MET A 232 35.42 26.05 -19.40
C MET A 232 36.94 26.15 -19.16
N THR A 233 37.74 25.19 -19.61
CA THR A 233 39.22 25.22 -19.48
C THR A 233 39.96 25.66 -20.75
N SER A 234 39.26 26.10 -21.79
CA SER A 234 39.89 26.49 -23.08
C SER A 234 39.89 28.01 -23.37
N ILE A 235 39.67 28.87 -22.37
CA ILE A 235 39.69 30.34 -22.53
C ILE A 235 40.71 31.01 -21.58
N GLU A 236 41.92 30.44 -21.45
CA GLU A 236 43.05 31.09 -20.75
C GLU A 236 44.36 31.03 -21.57
N ALA A 237 44.25 30.97 -22.90
CA ALA A 237 45.43 30.97 -23.77
C ALA A 237 45.25 31.87 -25.00
N ILE A 238 44.99 33.17 -24.79
CA ILE A 238 45.32 34.27 -25.72
C ILE A 238 45.65 35.52 -24.87
#